data_AF-A0A948SYQ8-F1
#
_entry.id   AF-A0A948SYQ8-F1
#
_cell.length_a   1.000
_cell.length_b   1.000
_cell.length_c   1.000
_cell.angle_alpha   90.00
_cell.angle_beta   90.00
_cell.angle_gamma   90.00
#
_symmetry.space_group_name_H-M   'P 1'
#
loop_
_entity.id
_entity.type
_entity.pdbx_description
1 polymer ?
#
loop_
_entity_poly.entity_id
_entity_poly.type
_entity_poly.pdbx_seq_one_letter_code
_entity_poly.pdbx_strand_id
1 'polypeptide(L)'
;MIKLFVYLLLFAVVLYLLSKWGKREQELKTGVPSAPPKTRSLLKAKPNPREVWIQVFETATVDEARLFQARIQEQDIECIVYEQGKKDIHGNALKGVGIAVPKTAAGAAQGIISRSPD
;
A
#
# COMPACT_ATOMS: atom_id res chain seq x y z
N MET A 1 -12.58 -52.58 -8.78
CA MET A 1 -11.95 -51.24 -8.75
C MET A 1 -12.94 -50.10 -9.03
N ILE A 2 -13.87 -50.24 -9.98
CA ILE A 2 -14.89 -49.22 -10.32
C ILE A 2 -15.68 -48.71 -9.10
N LYS A 3 -16.12 -49.60 -8.20
CA LYS A 3 -16.86 -49.20 -6.98
C LYS A 3 -16.07 -48.23 -6.10
N LEU A 4 -14.76 -48.39 -5.99
CA LEU A 4 -13.90 -47.52 -5.19
C LEU A 4 -13.81 -46.10 -5.79
N PHE A 5 -13.76 -46.00 -7.12
CA PHE A 5 -13.83 -44.72 -7.82
C PHE A 5 -15.18 -44.03 -7.64
N VAL A 6 -16.29 -44.79 -7.66
CA VAL A 6 -17.62 -44.22 -7.41
C VAL A 6 -17.72 -43.65 -5.99
N TYR A 7 -17.18 -44.34 -4.98
CA TYR A 7 -17.17 -43.83 -3.61
C TYR A 7 -16.29 -42.59 -3.45
N LEU A 8 -15.10 -42.55 -4.06
CA LEU A 8 -14.23 -41.37 -4.05
C LEU A 8 -14.90 -40.17 -4.71
N LEU A 9 -15.61 -40.39 -5.83
CA LEU A 9 -16.31 -39.33 -6.54
C LEU A 9 -17.48 -38.79 -5.71
N LEU A 10 -18.30 -39.67 -5.12
CA LEU A 10 -19.38 -39.25 -4.21
C LEU A 10 -18.82 -38.48 -3.00
N PHE A 11 -17.73 -38.95 -2.40
CA PHE A 11 -17.10 -38.29 -1.28
C PHE A 11 -16.57 -36.90 -1.65
N ALA A 12 -15.94 -36.74 -2.82
CA ALA A 12 -15.49 -35.45 -3.32
C ALA A 12 -16.65 -34.48 -3.57
N VAL A 13 -17.78 -34.97 -4.10
CA VAL A 13 -18.99 -34.16 -4.31
C VAL A 13 -19.56 -33.68 -2.97
N VAL A 14 -19.62 -34.54 -1.96
CA VAL A 14 -20.10 -34.18 -0.61
C VAL A 14 -19.19 -33.12 0.03
N LEU A 15 -17.86 -33.29 -0.04
CA LEU A 15 -16.90 -32.31 0.48
C LEU A 15 -17.01 -30.97 -0.26
N TYR A 16 -17.22 -30.99 -1.57
CA TYR A 16 -17.40 -29.78 -2.37
C TYR A 16 -18.66 -29.01 -1.95
N LEU A 17 -19.78 -29.70 -1.74
CA LEU A 17 -21.03 -29.09 -1.28
C LEU A 17 -20.89 -28.49 0.13
N LEU A 18 -20.25 -29.20 1.06
CA LEU A 18 -19.97 -28.72 2.42
C LEU A 18 -19.06 -27.47 2.40
N SER A 19 -18.02 -27.47 1.56
CA SER A 19 -17.13 -26.30 1.40
C SER A 19 -17.88 -25.08 0.85
N LYS A 20 -18.76 -25.29 -0.13
CA LYS A 20 -19.54 -24.21 -0.74
C LYS A 20 -20.58 -23.63 0.22
N TRP A 21 -21.17 -24.45 1.09
CA TRP A 21 -22.07 -23.99 2.14
C TRP A 21 -21.34 -23.23 3.25
N GLY A 22 -20.21 -23.73 3.75
CA GLY A 22 -19.45 -23.05 4.81
C GLY A 22 -18.94 -21.65 4.40
N LYS A 23 -18.56 -21.46 3.13
CA LYS A 23 -18.12 -20.16 2.60
C LYS A 23 -19.26 -19.13 2.52
N ARG A 24 -20.49 -19.56 2.27
CA ARG A 24 -21.67 -18.68 2.18
C ARG A 24 -21.99 -18.00 3.51
N GLU A 25 -21.76 -18.66 4.64
CA GLU A 25 -21.97 -18.04 5.96
C GLU A 25 -20.87 -17.03 6.34
N GLN A 26 -19.63 -17.25 5.89
CA GLN A 26 -18.53 -16.30 6.13
C GLN A 26 -18.66 -15.00 5.33
N GLU A 27 -19.23 -15.08 4.12
CA GLU A 27 -19.45 -13.93 3.24
C GLU A 27 -20.60 -13.02 3.74
N LEU A 28 -21.59 -13.58 4.45
CA LEU A 28 -22.72 -12.81 5.00
C LEU A 28 -22.37 -12.04 6.29
N LYS A 29 -21.38 -12.52 7.07
CA LYS A 29 -20.95 -11.89 8.34
C LYS A 29 -19.79 -10.91 8.18
N THR A 30 -19.14 -10.89 7.04
CA THR A 30 -17.97 -10.05 6.81
C THR A 30 -18.03 -9.58 5.37
N GLY A 31 -18.59 -8.39 5.16
CA GLY A 31 -18.54 -7.67 3.88
C GLY A 31 -17.11 -7.20 3.57
N VAL A 32 -16.20 -8.16 3.41
CA VAL A 32 -14.80 -7.93 3.06
C VAL A 32 -14.51 -8.76 1.81
N PRO A 33 -14.20 -8.12 0.66
CA PRO A 33 -13.99 -8.83 -0.58
C PRO A 33 -12.67 -9.62 -0.49
N SER A 34 -12.76 -10.96 -0.57
CA SER A 34 -11.59 -11.82 -0.67
C SER A 34 -11.03 -11.74 -2.10
N ALA A 35 -10.11 -10.82 -2.33
CA ALA A 35 -9.27 -10.80 -3.53
C ALA A 35 -8.37 -12.07 -3.58
N PRO A 36 -8.05 -12.59 -4.79
CA PRO A 36 -7.29 -13.82 -4.96
C PRO A 36 -5.85 -13.69 -4.43
N PRO A 37 -5.20 -14.80 -4.04
CA PRO A 37 -3.89 -14.76 -3.41
C PRO A 37 -2.84 -14.36 -4.44
N LYS A 38 -2.45 -13.07 -4.42
CA LYS A 38 -1.20 -12.62 -5.07
C LYS A 38 -0.02 -13.15 -4.27
N THR A 39 0.52 -14.27 -4.73
CA THR A 39 1.90 -14.70 -4.49
C THR A 39 2.85 -13.58 -4.91
N ARG A 40 3.36 -12.84 -3.92
CA ARG A 40 4.65 -12.11 -3.84
C ARG A 40 4.48 -10.82 -3.03
N SER A 41 4.67 -10.93 -1.72
CA SER A 41 5.25 -9.88 -0.86
C SER A 41 5.25 -10.40 0.58
N LEU A 42 6.23 -11.24 0.93
CA LEU A 42 6.41 -11.74 2.29
C LEU A 42 7.20 -10.76 3.18
N LEU A 43 7.40 -9.51 2.74
CA LEU A 43 8.24 -8.53 3.44
C LEU A 43 7.66 -7.11 3.50
N LYS A 44 6.39 -6.89 3.14
CA LYS A 44 5.72 -5.65 3.54
C LYS A 44 5.15 -5.82 4.92
N ALA A 45 5.97 -5.49 5.93
CA ALA A 45 5.49 -5.28 7.29
C ALA A 45 4.25 -4.40 7.20
N LYS A 46 3.13 -4.85 7.79
CA LYS A 46 1.88 -4.08 7.80
C LYS A 46 2.21 -2.68 8.32
N PRO A 47 1.87 -1.59 7.58
CA PRO A 47 2.12 -0.23 8.04
C PRO A 47 1.44 -0.06 9.39
N ASN A 48 2.22 0.37 10.38
CA ASN A 48 1.73 0.48 11.75
C ASN A 48 0.73 1.65 11.77
N PRO A 49 -0.49 1.51 12.31
CA PRO A 49 -1.47 2.61 12.34
C PRO A 49 -1.04 3.81 13.19
N ARG A 50 0.12 3.73 13.87
CA ARG A 50 0.76 4.83 14.62
C ARG A 50 2.02 5.36 13.94
N GLU A 51 2.23 5.01 12.68
CA GLU A 51 3.39 5.45 11.93
C GLU A 51 3.32 6.96 11.71
N VAL A 52 4.28 7.68 12.29
CA VAL A 52 4.38 9.13 12.20
C VAL A 52 5.02 9.47 10.86
N TRP A 53 4.28 10.19 10.03
CA TRP A 53 4.76 10.72 8.76
C TRP A 53 5.41 12.08 8.97
N ILE A 54 6.56 12.30 8.35
CA ILE A 54 7.32 13.54 8.45
C ILE A 54 7.56 14.08 7.04
N GLN A 55 7.34 15.38 6.86
CA GLN A 55 7.72 16.08 5.64
C GLN A 55 9.25 16.21 5.58
N VAL A 56 9.84 15.65 4.53
CA VAL A 56 11.29 15.69 4.31
C VAL A 56 11.71 16.73 3.28
N PHE A 57 10.80 17.13 2.39
CA PHE A 57 11.09 18.11 1.34
C PHE A 57 9.86 18.96 1.00
N GLU A 58 10.11 20.17 0.49
CA GLU A 58 9.10 21.12 0.01
C GLU A 58 9.56 21.65 -1.34
N THR A 59 8.70 21.58 -2.35
CA THR A 59 8.96 22.09 -3.71
C THR A 59 7.88 23.09 -4.10
N ALA A 60 8.16 23.92 -5.10
CA ALA A 60 7.15 24.81 -5.67
C ALA A 60 6.33 24.14 -6.79
N THR A 61 6.85 23.05 -7.37
CA THR A 61 6.24 22.39 -8.52
C THR A 61 5.94 20.91 -8.25
N VAL A 62 4.83 20.43 -8.79
CA VAL A 62 4.41 19.03 -8.67
C VAL A 62 5.36 18.10 -9.43
N ASP A 63 5.94 18.56 -10.53
CA ASP A 63 6.82 17.77 -11.38
C ASP A 63 8.15 17.44 -10.68
N GLU A 64 8.75 18.41 -9.98
CA GLU A 64 9.90 18.16 -9.12
C GLU A 64 9.56 17.17 -8.00
N ALA A 65 8.41 17.34 -7.35
CA ALA A 65 7.99 16.44 -6.29
C ALA A 65 7.82 15.00 -6.77
N ARG A 66 7.33 14.80 -8.00
CA ARG A 66 7.22 13.48 -8.65
C ARG A 66 8.58 12.86 -8.97
N LEU A 67 9.56 13.67 -9.38
CA LEU A 67 10.93 13.18 -9.60
C LEU A 67 11.54 12.64 -8.30
N PHE A 68 11.38 13.36 -7.20
CA PHE A 68 11.84 12.91 -5.89
C PHE A 68 11.06 11.69 -5.39
N GLN A 69 9.74 11.66 -5.59
CA GLN A 69 8.92 10.49 -5.27
C GLN A 69 9.43 9.24 -5.99
N ALA A 70 9.71 9.33 -7.29
CA ALA A 70 10.23 8.21 -8.07
C ALA A 70 11.56 7.69 -7.49
N ARG A 71 12.53 8.58 -7.22
CA ARG A 71 13.83 8.20 -6.65
C ARG A 71 13.73 7.58 -5.25
N ILE A 72 12.82 8.09 -4.41
CA ILE A 72 12.60 7.54 -3.06
C ILE A 72 11.95 6.15 -3.16
N GLN A 73 10.99 5.97 -4.08
CA GLN A 73 10.32 4.68 -4.30
C GLN A 73 11.25 3.63 -4.94
N GLU A 74 12.25 4.03 -5.73
CA GLU A 74 13.29 3.12 -6.24
C GLU A 74 14.06 2.41 -5.12
N GLN A 75 14.15 3.01 -3.93
CA GLN A 75 14.78 2.40 -2.75
C GLN A 75 13.78 1.67 -1.83
N ASP A 76 12.58 1.36 -2.33
CA ASP A 76 11.49 0.70 -1.60
C ASP A 76 11.03 1.47 -0.33
N ILE A 77 11.16 2.81 -0.36
CA ILE A 77 10.68 3.69 0.71
C ILE A 77 9.30 4.23 0.33
N GLU A 78 8.34 4.09 1.24
CA GLU A 78 7.01 4.68 1.07
C GLU A 78 7.06 6.21 1.13
N CYS A 79 6.37 6.84 0.20
CA CYS A 79 6.41 8.28 -0.03
C CYS A 79 5.02 8.78 -0.43
N ILE A 80 4.59 9.88 0.21
CA ILE A 80 3.34 10.59 -0.11
C ILE A 80 3.70 11.99 -0.58
N VAL A 81 3.10 12.41 -1.70
CA VAL A 81 3.17 13.78 -2.22
C VAL A 81 1.82 14.45 -2.00
N TYR A 82 1.81 15.65 -1.45
CA TYR A 82 0.59 16.40 -1.17
C TYR A 82 0.78 17.90 -1.44
N GLU A 83 -0.29 18.57 -1.87
CA GLU A 83 -0.26 20.02 -2.05
C GLU A 83 -0.41 20.71 -0.69
N GLN A 84 0.45 21.67 -0.42
CA GLN A 84 0.39 22.55 0.73
C GLN A 84 -0.37 23.81 0.36
N GLY A 85 -1.54 24.00 0.96
CA GLY A 85 -2.28 25.26 0.92
C GLY A 85 -1.73 26.27 1.92
N LYS A 86 -0.44 26.61 1.87
CA LYS A 86 0.11 27.69 2.70
C LYS A 86 -0.38 29.03 2.16
N LYS A 87 -0.78 29.93 3.07
CA LYS A 87 -1.04 31.33 2.73
C LYS A 87 0.17 32.15 3.14
N ASP A 88 0.59 33.06 2.28
CA ASP A 88 1.60 34.06 2.66
C ASP A 88 1.02 35.05 3.70
N ILE A 89 1.88 35.92 4.24
CA ILE A 89 1.48 36.97 5.19
C ILE A 89 0.50 38.00 4.60
N HIS A 90 0.32 37.99 3.29
CA HIS A 90 -0.58 38.87 2.53
C HIS A 90 -1.89 38.17 2.12
N GLY A 91 -2.05 36.88 2.45
CA GLY A 91 -3.24 36.09 2.13
C GLY A 91 -3.24 35.40 0.77
N ASN A 92 -2.16 35.50 -0.01
CA ASN A 92 -2.04 34.78 -1.29
C ASN A 92 -1.77 33.30 -1.07
N ALA A 93 -2.39 32.45 -1.90
CA ALA A 93 -2.14 31.01 -1.89
C ALA A 93 -0.76 30.72 -2.49
N LEU A 94 0.17 30.27 -1.65
CA LEU A 94 1.43 29.70 -2.11
C LEU A 94 1.19 28.23 -2.46
N LYS A 95 1.41 27.90 -3.74
CA LYS A 95 1.44 26.51 -4.17
C LYS A 95 2.76 25.89 -3.72
N GLY A 96 2.74 25.30 -2.53
CA GLY A 96 3.82 24.40 -2.09
C GLY A 96 3.41 22.96 -2.35
N VAL A 97 4.36 22.09 -2.64
CA VAL A 97 4.15 20.64 -2.72
C VAL A 97 5.07 20.00 -1.70
N GLY A 98 4.49 19.28 -0.75
CA GLY A 98 5.21 18.58 0.31
C GLY A 98 5.44 17.12 -0.05
N ILE A 99 6.60 16.59 0.31
CA ILE A 99 6.92 15.17 0.24
C ILE A 99 7.08 14.65 1.67
N ALA A 100 6.26 13.68 2.05
CA ALA A 100 6.30 13.02 3.35
C ALA A 100 6.69 11.55 3.24
N VAL A 101 7.46 11.09 4.22
CA VAL A 101 7.87 9.69 4.37
C VAL A 101 7.67 9.25 5.83
N PRO A 102 7.61 7.94 6.10
CA PRO A 102 7.63 7.43 7.46
C PRO A 102 8.87 7.92 8.23
N LYS A 103 8.70 8.28 9.51
CA LYS A 103 9.80 8.76 10.38
C LYS A 103 11.01 7.82 10.39
N THR A 104 10.77 6.52 10.30
CA THR A 104 11.81 5.47 10.23
C THR A 104 12.70 5.59 8.99
N ALA A 105 12.16 6.07 7.87
CA ALA A 105 12.85 6.22 6.59
C ALA A 105 13.31 7.66 6.32
N ALA A 106 13.02 8.62 7.21
CA ALA A 106 13.33 10.04 7.01
C ALA A 106 14.83 10.30 6.74
N GLY A 107 15.71 9.66 7.50
CA GLY A 107 17.16 9.81 7.31
C GLY A 107 17.65 9.27 5.96
N ALA A 108 17.11 8.13 5.52
CA ALA A 108 17.42 7.56 4.21
C ALA A 108 16.90 8.46 3.08
N ALA A 109 15.66 8.93 3.19
CA ALA A 109 15.05 9.84 2.22
C ALA A 109 15.84 11.16 2.08
N GLN A 110 16.25 11.78 3.19
CA GLN A 110 17.11 12.97 3.17
C GLN A 110 18.48 12.71 2.52
N GLY A 111 19.04 11.52 2.72
CA GLY A 111 20.28 11.10 2.04
C GLY A 111 20.12 10.97 0.53
N ILE A 112 18.96 10.51 0.05
CA ILE A 112 18.66 10.43 -1.39
C ILE A 112 18.48 11.83 -1.99
N ILE A 113 17.73 12.69 -1.30
CA ILE A 113 17.46 14.06 -1.73
C ILE A 113 18.77 14.86 -1.80
N SER A 114 19.61 14.78 -0.77
CA SER A 114 20.89 15.52 -0.75
C SER A 114 21.92 15.07 -1.79
N ARG A 115 21.80 13.86 -2.33
CA ARG A 115 22.67 13.34 -3.41
C ARG A 115 22.14 13.63 -4.81
N SER A 116 20.95 14.21 -4.89
CA SER A 116 20.34 14.60 -6.16
C SER A 116 20.97 15.91 -6.62
N PRO A 117 21.63 15.96 -7.80
CA PRO A 117 22.03 17.24 -8.38
C PRO A 117 20.77 17.97 -8.87
N ASP A 118 20.75 19.28 -8.62
CA ASP A 118 19.77 20.23 -9.17
C ASP A 118 19.77 20.26 -10.70
#